data_AF-A0A351GKM8-F1
#
_entry.id   AF-A0A351GKM8-F1
#
_cell.length_a   1.000
_cell.length_b   1.000
_cell.length_c   1.000
_cell.angle_alpha   90.00
_cell.angle_beta   90.00
_cell.angle_gamma   90.00
#
_symmetry.space_group_name_H-M   'P 1'
#
loop_
_entity.id
_entity.type
_entity.pdbx_description
1 polymer ?
#
loop_
_entity_poly.entity_id
_entity_poly.type
_entity_poly.pdbx_seq_one_letter_code
_entity_poly.pdbx_strand_id
1 'polypeptide(L)'
;IEGRVDAAWGRWVRPWTLAAWVFLTIGIALGSWWAYYELGWGGFWFWDPVENASFMPWLFAAALLHSAIVVEKRESLKNWTILLAIFAFGYSIMGTFIVRSGVLTSVHAFANDPDRGVFILIILGVFMGGALTLFSVRASELESKGVFSYVSRESALVMNNILLAVSSFVVFVGTIWPLVAELFFDRKLSVGAPFFNLAFTPFMIA
;
A
#
# COMPACT_ATOMS: atom_id res chain seq x y z
N ILE A 1 -12.87 8.45 18.49
CA ILE A 1 -13.36 9.15 19.71
C ILE A 1 -13.94 8.16 20.72
N GLU A 2 -14.74 7.18 20.29
CA GLU A 2 -15.37 6.21 21.22
C GLU A 2 -14.45 5.11 21.79
N GLY A 3 -13.19 5.01 21.35
CA GLY A 3 -12.23 4.00 21.83
C GLY A 3 -12.55 2.55 21.46
N ARG A 4 -13.61 2.31 20.66
CA ARG A 4 -14.10 0.96 20.35
C ARG A 4 -13.68 0.52 18.96
N VAL A 5 -12.72 -0.39 18.91
CA VAL A 5 -12.39 -1.19 17.73
C VAL A 5 -12.77 -2.62 18.09
N ASP A 6 -14.04 -2.97 17.86
CA ASP A 6 -14.65 -4.24 18.22
C ASP A 6 -15.00 -5.06 16.97
N ALA A 7 -15.62 -6.23 17.19
CA ALA A 7 -16.07 -7.08 16.11
C ALA A 7 -17.02 -6.37 15.12
N ALA A 8 -17.87 -5.47 15.62
CA ALA A 8 -18.78 -4.70 14.78
C ALA A 8 -18.00 -3.75 13.86
N TRP A 9 -17.01 -3.02 14.38
CA TRP A 9 -16.12 -2.20 13.56
C TRP A 9 -15.44 -3.02 12.46
N GLY A 10 -14.89 -4.20 12.81
CA GLY A 10 -14.26 -5.11 11.85
C GLY A 10 -15.20 -5.49 10.71
N ARG A 11 -16.45 -5.86 11.04
CA ARG A 11 -17.50 -6.19 10.06
C ARG A 11 -17.86 -5.00 9.17
N TRP A 12 -17.92 -3.79 9.73
CA TRP A 12 -18.28 -2.57 9.01
C TRP A 12 -17.20 -2.09 8.04
N VAL A 13 -15.92 -2.25 8.38
CA VAL A 13 -14.79 -1.81 7.51
C VAL A 13 -14.64 -2.68 6.26
N ARG A 14 -14.96 -3.97 6.36
CA ARG A 14 -14.77 -4.96 5.28
C ARG A 14 -15.46 -4.61 3.95
N PRO A 15 -16.78 -4.30 3.89
CA PRO A 15 -17.44 -4.01 2.61
C PRO A 15 -16.85 -2.78 1.91
N TRP A 16 -16.47 -1.74 2.66
CA TRP A 16 -15.83 -0.54 2.09
C TRP A 16 -14.42 -0.82 1.58
N THR A 17 -13.64 -1.59 2.34
CA THR A 17 -12.31 -2.01 1.90
C THR A 17 -12.40 -2.88 0.65
N LEU A 18 -13.37 -3.80 0.61
CA LEU A 18 -13.59 -4.69 -0.53
C LEU A 18 -14.00 -3.89 -1.77
N ALA A 19 -14.92 -2.94 -1.63
CA ALA A 19 -15.31 -2.06 -2.72
C ALA A 19 -14.08 -1.30 -3.26
N ALA A 20 -13.32 -0.62 -2.39
CA ALA A 20 -12.11 0.10 -2.79
C ALA A 20 -11.09 -0.80 -3.48
N TRP A 21 -10.87 -2.01 -2.95
CA TRP A 21 -9.94 -2.99 -3.52
C TRP A 21 -10.40 -3.50 -4.89
N VAL A 22 -11.69 -3.75 -5.08
CA VAL A 22 -12.27 -4.16 -6.37
C VAL A 22 -12.11 -3.04 -7.41
N PHE A 23 -12.47 -1.80 -7.06
CA PHE A 23 -12.29 -0.66 -7.96
C PHE A 23 -10.82 -0.43 -8.32
N LEU A 24 -9.91 -0.56 -7.35
CA LEU A 24 -8.47 -0.48 -7.61
C LEU A 24 -7.99 -1.62 -8.52
N THR A 25 -8.48 -2.85 -8.30
CA THR A 25 -8.16 -4.01 -9.15
C THR A 25 -8.60 -3.78 -10.59
N ILE A 26 -9.83 -3.28 -10.79
CA ILE A 26 -10.35 -2.94 -12.12
C ILE A 26 -9.51 -1.82 -12.75
N GLY A 27 -9.15 -0.79 -11.97
CA GLY A 27 -8.29 0.30 -12.44
C GLY A 27 -6.93 -0.17 -12.91
N ILE A 28 -6.28 -1.04 -12.13
CA ILE A 28 -4.99 -1.66 -12.48
C ILE A 28 -5.15 -2.50 -13.76
N ALA A 29 -6.16 -3.37 -13.84
CA ALA A 29 -6.39 -4.22 -15.00
C ALA A 29 -6.63 -3.42 -16.30
N LEU A 30 -7.44 -2.36 -16.22
CA LEU A 30 -7.71 -1.47 -17.36
C LEU A 30 -6.46 -0.66 -17.74
N GLY A 31 -5.68 -0.19 -16.77
CA GLY A 31 -4.40 0.50 -17.00
C GLY A 31 -3.38 -0.41 -17.70
N SER A 32 -3.19 -1.63 -17.19
CA SER A 32 -2.36 -2.66 -17.80
C SER A 32 -2.80 -3.00 -19.22
N TRP A 33 -4.11 -3.13 -19.44
CA TRP A 33 -4.67 -3.38 -20.77
C TRP A 33 -4.33 -2.22 -21.73
N TRP A 34 -4.61 -0.99 -21.33
CA TRP A 34 -4.27 0.19 -22.13
C TRP A 34 -2.77 0.24 -22.45
N ALA A 35 -1.91 0.02 -21.46
CA ALA A 35 -0.45 0.06 -21.62
C ALA A 35 0.04 -0.99 -22.62
N TYR A 36 -0.52 -2.21 -22.58
CA TYR A 36 -0.19 -3.26 -23.54
C TYR A 36 -0.47 -2.83 -24.99
N TYR A 37 -1.61 -2.17 -25.23
CA TYR A 37 -2.00 -1.73 -26.57
C TYR A 37 -1.28 -0.47 -27.04
N GLU A 38 -1.13 0.53 -26.17
CA GLU A 38 -0.61 1.85 -26.56
C GLU A 38 0.91 1.93 -26.52
N LEU A 39 1.53 1.32 -25.49
CA LEU A 39 2.98 1.40 -25.30
C LEU A 39 3.71 0.28 -26.03
N GLY A 40 3.07 -0.88 -26.22
CA GLY A 40 3.58 -1.96 -27.08
C GLY A 40 4.83 -2.66 -26.55
N TRP A 41 5.14 -2.58 -25.25
CA TRP A 41 6.38 -3.10 -24.67
C TRP A 41 6.41 -4.63 -24.49
N GLY A 42 5.37 -5.33 -24.94
CA GLY A 42 5.32 -6.80 -24.97
C GLY A 42 4.82 -7.46 -23.68
N GLY A 43 4.13 -6.72 -22.81
CA GLY A 43 3.60 -7.24 -21.54
C GLY A 43 2.56 -6.32 -20.90
N PHE A 44 1.94 -6.78 -19.82
CA PHE A 44 0.90 -6.04 -19.07
C PHE A 44 1.45 -5.31 -17.82
N TRP A 45 2.74 -5.47 -17.51
CA TRP A 45 3.39 -4.91 -16.33
C TRP A 45 4.89 -4.72 -16.55
N PHE A 46 5.44 -3.56 -16.18
CA PHE A 46 6.85 -3.22 -16.40
C PHE A 46 7.55 -2.59 -15.18
N TRP A 47 6.88 -2.53 -14.04
CA TRP A 47 7.37 -1.90 -12.81
C TRP A 47 7.67 -0.40 -12.96
N ASP A 48 6.90 0.27 -13.81
CA ASP A 48 6.94 1.74 -13.92
C ASP A 48 6.46 2.38 -12.59
N PRO A 49 6.98 3.57 -12.18
CA PRO A 49 6.60 4.17 -10.90
C PRO A 49 5.09 4.32 -10.67
N VAL A 50 4.29 4.52 -11.71
CA VAL A 50 2.83 4.63 -11.60
C VAL A 50 2.16 3.28 -11.40
N GLU A 51 2.66 2.23 -12.07
CA GLU A 51 2.25 0.85 -11.81
C GLU A 51 2.53 0.49 -10.35
N ASN A 52 3.76 0.75 -9.88
CA ASN A 52 4.18 0.52 -8.50
C ASN A 52 3.32 1.29 -7.49
N ALA A 53 3.03 2.56 -7.79
CA ALA A 53 2.16 3.42 -6.99
C ALA A 53 0.76 2.85 -6.78
N SER A 54 0.20 2.20 -7.80
CA SER A 54 -1.12 1.55 -7.70
C SER A 54 -1.07 0.21 -6.96
N PHE A 55 0.06 -0.51 -7.04
CA PHE A 55 0.20 -1.85 -6.47
C PHE A 55 0.39 -1.85 -4.95
N MET A 56 1.13 -0.89 -4.40
CA MET A 56 1.36 -0.79 -2.95
C MET A 56 0.07 -0.69 -2.11
N PRO A 57 -0.89 0.21 -2.40
CA PRO A 57 -2.15 0.25 -1.65
C PRO A 57 -3.02 -0.97 -1.92
N TRP A 58 -2.90 -1.63 -3.09
CA TRP A 58 -3.62 -2.87 -3.39
C TRP A 58 -3.20 -4.01 -2.45
N LEU A 59 -1.89 -4.17 -2.22
CA LEU A 59 -1.32 -5.15 -1.29
C LEU A 59 -1.72 -4.86 0.17
N PHE A 60 -1.65 -3.60 0.61
CA PHE A 60 -2.10 -3.22 1.96
C PHE A 60 -3.60 -3.43 2.15
N ALA A 61 -4.42 -3.11 1.14
CA ALA A 61 -5.86 -3.34 1.19
C ALA A 61 -6.22 -4.84 1.20
N ALA A 62 -5.47 -5.68 0.48
CA ALA A 62 -5.61 -7.14 0.56
C ALA A 62 -5.27 -7.66 1.97
N ALA A 63 -4.18 -7.18 2.57
CA ALA A 63 -3.83 -7.52 3.96
C ALA A 63 -4.90 -7.02 4.95
N LEU A 64 -5.42 -5.81 4.73
CA LEU A 64 -6.48 -5.23 5.55
C LEU A 64 -7.76 -6.07 5.52
N LEU A 65 -8.17 -6.57 4.35
CA LEU A 65 -9.33 -7.45 4.21
C LEU A 65 -9.20 -8.72 5.06
N HIS A 66 -8.04 -9.37 5.02
CA HIS A 66 -7.76 -10.55 5.83
C HIS A 66 -7.71 -10.22 7.32
N SER A 67 -7.04 -9.13 7.69
CA SER A 67 -6.93 -8.70 9.09
C SER A 67 -8.28 -8.32 9.70
N ALA A 68 -9.15 -7.65 8.92
CA ALA A 68 -10.48 -7.26 9.38
C ALA A 68 -11.39 -8.47 9.68
N ILE A 69 -11.21 -9.60 8.96
CA ILE A 69 -11.89 -10.86 9.30
C ILE A 69 -11.45 -11.38 10.66
N VAL A 70 -10.16 -11.26 10.99
CA VAL A 70 -9.63 -11.69 12.30
C VAL A 70 -10.18 -10.79 13.41
N VAL A 71 -10.24 -9.48 13.21
CA VAL A 71 -10.87 -8.55 14.17
C VAL A 71 -12.34 -8.89 14.38
N GLU A 72 -13.09 -9.12 13.29
CA GLU A 72 -14.52 -9.49 13.35
C GLU A 72 -14.76 -10.79 14.12
N LYS A 73 -13.94 -11.83 13.86
CA LYS A 73 -14.19 -13.17 14.42
C LYS A 73 -13.53 -13.44 15.76
N ARG A 74 -12.44 -12.74 16.09
CA ARG A 74 -11.57 -13.03 17.23
C ARG A 74 -11.25 -11.83 18.11
N GLU A 75 -11.64 -10.63 17.71
CA GLU A 75 -11.27 -9.37 18.40
C GLU A 75 -9.76 -9.28 18.69
N SER A 76 -8.94 -9.81 17.79
CA SER A 76 -7.47 -9.76 17.84
C SER A 76 -6.93 -9.00 16.62
N LEU A 77 -5.65 -8.63 16.63
CA LEU A 77 -4.98 -7.84 15.59
C LEU A 77 -5.59 -6.45 15.34
N LYS A 78 -6.19 -5.85 16.37
CA LYS A 78 -6.82 -4.51 16.25
C LYS A 78 -5.83 -3.45 15.78
N ASN A 79 -4.71 -3.33 16.48
CA ASN A 79 -3.63 -2.39 16.15
C ASN A 79 -3.11 -2.60 14.73
N TRP A 80 -2.86 -3.86 14.36
CA TRP A 80 -2.38 -4.22 13.04
C TRP A 80 -3.38 -3.83 11.93
N THR A 81 -4.67 -4.11 12.14
CA THR A 81 -5.73 -3.79 11.19
C THR A 81 -5.86 -2.28 10.98
N ILE A 82 -5.75 -1.48 12.04
CA ILE A 82 -5.76 -0.02 11.93
C ILE A 82 -4.53 0.48 11.17
N LEU A 83 -3.35 -0.04 11.48
CA LEU A 83 -2.11 0.33 10.79
C LEU A 83 -2.20 0.00 9.29
N LEU A 84 -2.73 -1.16 8.92
CA LEU A 84 -2.98 -1.53 7.53
C LEU A 84 -3.97 -0.58 6.84
N ALA A 85 -5.00 -0.11 7.54
CA ALA A 85 -5.93 0.88 7.00
C ALA A 85 -5.26 2.25 6.77
N ILE A 86 -4.43 2.69 7.71
CA ILE A 86 -3.62 3.91 7.57
C ILE A 86 -2.70 3.79 6.37
N PHE A 87 -2.01 2.66 6.21
CA PHE A 87 -1.11 2.45 5.07
C PHE A 87 -1.88 2.31 3.74
N ALA A 88 -2.97 1.54 3.66
CA ALA A 88 -3.73 1.42 2.43
C ALA A 88 -4.22 2.79 1.93
N PHE A 89 -4.71 3.65 2.82
CA PHE A 89 -5.13 5.01 2.49
C PHE A 89 -3.95 5.94 2.20
N GLY A 90 -2.93 5.96 3.05
CA GLY A 90 -1.80 6.85 2.85
C GLY A 90 -0.99 6.51 1.59
N TYR A 91 -0.89 5.23 1.22
CA TYR A 91 -0.24 4.83 -0.04
C TYR A 91 -1.09 5.15 -1.27
N SER A 92 -2.42 5.28 -1.17
CA SER A 92 -3.23 5.77 -2.29
C SER A 92 -3.01 7.28 -2.54
N ILE A 93 -2.86 8.07 -1.48
CA ILE A 93 -2.46 9.48 -1.58
C ILE A 93 -1.02 9.58 -2.10
N MET A 94 -0.10 8.76 -1.58
CA MET A 94 1.28 8.69 -2.08
C MET A 94 1.31 8.38 -3.58
N GLY A 95 0.50 7.44 -4.05
CA GLY A 95 0.42 7.14 -5.47
C GLY A 95 -0.05 8.35 -6.29
N THR A 96 -1.03 9.10 -5.76
CA THR A 96 -1.46 10.37 -6.39
C THR A 96 -0.33 11.40 -6.44
N PHE A 97 0.47 11.51 -5.36
CA PHE A 97 1.67 12.36 -5.33
C PHE A 97 2.69 11.94 -6.40
N ILE A 98 3.03 10.64 -6.46
CA ILE A 98 3.99 10.11 -7.44
C ILE A 98 3.56 10.42 -8.88
N VAL A 99 2.27 10.20 -9.19
CA VAL A 99 1.73 10.40 -10.54
C VAL A 99 1.67 11.88 -10.95
N ARG A 100 1.41 12.79 -10.00
CA ARG A 100 1.09 14.20 -10.32
C ARG A 100 2.22 15.18 -10.10
N SER A 101 3.17 14.87 -9.22
CA SER A 101 4.22 15.81 -8.83
C SER A 101 5.33 15.96 -9.86
N GLY A 102 5.52 14.97 -10.74
CA GLY A 102 6.63 14.92 -11.68
C GLY A 102 7.99 14.63 -11.04
N VAL A 103 8.03 14.23 -9.75
CA VAL A 103 9.29 13.91 -9.03
C VAL A 103 9.94 12.62 -9.49
N LEU A 104 9.17 11.70 -10.07
CA LEU A 104 9.67 10.48 -10.71
C LEU A 104 9.27 10.49 -12.17
N THR A 105 10.20 10.10 -13.04
CA THR A 105 9.90 9.92 -14.46
C THR A 105 9.08 8.65 -14.66
N SER A 106 7.94 8.78 -15.31
CA SER A 106 7.07 7.66 -15.68
C SER A 106 6.37 7.97 -17.01
N VAL A 107 6.15 6.93 -17.81
CA VAL A 107 5.39 7.04 -19.07
C VAL A 107 3.88 7.12 -18.86
N HIS A 108 3.41 6.74 -17.68
CA HIS A 108 2.00 6.76 -17.30
C HIS A 108 1.65 8.05 -16.54
N ALA A 109 2.62 8.94 -16.33
CA ALA A 109 2.40 10.23 -15.68
C ALA A 109 1.82 11.23 -16.68
N PHE A 110 0.60 11.70 -16.42
CA PHE A 110 -0.10 12.70 -17.22
C PHE A 110 -0.41 13.95 -16.40
N ALA A 111 -0.36 15.12 -17.05
CA ALA A 111 -0.66 16.42 -16.43
C ALA A 111 0.10 16.63 -15.11
N ASN A 112 1.43 16.57 -15.20
CA ASN A 112 2.35 16.87 -14.10
C ASN A 112 2.26 18.36 -13.75
N ASP A 113 2.08 18.64 -12.46
CA ASP A 113 1.99 19.98 -11.92
C ASP A 113 2.69 19.97 -10.54
N PRO A 114 3.95 20.45 -10.47
CA PRO A 114 4.73 20.43 -9.23
C PRO A 114 4.05 21.18 -8.08
N ASP A 115 3.35 22.28 -8.37
CA ASP A 115 2.64 23.07 -7.34
C ASP A 115 1.50 22.26 -6.72
N ARG A 116 0.73 21.53 -7.55
CA ARG A 116 -0.26 20.55 -7.05
C ARG A 116 0.41 19.40 -6.32
N GLY A 117 1.59 18.96 -6.78
CA GLY A 117 2.42 17.96 -6.10
C GLY A 117 2.72 18.35 -4.66
N VAL A 118 3.12 19.60 -4.42
CA VAL A 118 3.35 20.13 -3.06
C VAL A 118 2.07 20.08 -2.21
N PHE A 119 0.93 20.48 -2.77
CA PHE A 119 -0.35 20.41 -2.05
C PHE A 119 -0.72 18.96 -1.67
N ILE A 120 -0.54 18.01 -2.58
CA ILE A 120 -0.78 16.58 -2.30
C ILE A 120 0.22 16.06 -1.25
N LEU A 121 1.48 16.50 -1.29
CA LEU A 121 2.48 16.12 -0.29
C LEU A 121 2.09 16.62 1.12
N ILE A 122 1.55 17.84 1.22
CA ILE A 122 1.02 18.37 2.48
C ILE A 122 -0.19 17.54 2.95
N ILE A 123 -1.13 17.21 2.05
CA ILE A 123 -2.26 16.32 2.37
C ILE A 123 -1.74 14.98 2.88
N LEU A 124 -0.78 14.38 2.19
CA LEU A 124 -0.16 13.12 2.60
C LEU A 124 0.45 13.25 4.00
N GLY A 125 1.23 14.30 4.26
CA GLY A 125 1.85 14.55 5.56
C GLY A 125 0.81 14.70 6.68
N VAL A 126 -0.27 15.45 6.43
CA VAL A 126 -1.37 15.64 7.39
C VAL A 126 -2.13 14.35 7.66
N PHE A 127 -2.57 13.64 6.61
CA PHE A 127 -3.39 12.45 6.79
C PHE A 127 -2.58 11.25 7.26
N MET A 128 -1.43 10.96 6.63
CA MET A 128 -0.56 9.85 7.04
C MET A 128 0.09 10.15 8.39
N GLY A 129 0.76 11.30 8.52
CA GLY A 129 1.48 11.68 9.74
C GLY A 129 0.52 11.88 10.91
N GLY A 130 -0.61 12.54 10.69
CA GLY A 130 -1.66 12.72 11.70
C GLY A 130 -2.27 11.39 12.14
N ALA A 131 -2.59 10.49 11.20
CA ALA A 131 -3.14 9.18 11.54
C ALA A 131 -2.13 8.30 12.28
N LEU A 132 -0.86 8.27 11.87
CA LEU A 132 0.19 7.52 12.57
C LEU A 132 0.47 8.09 13.96
N THR A 133 0.46 9.41 14.11
CA THR A 133 0.61 10.06 15.42
C THR A 133 -0.55 9.69 16.34
N LEU A 134 -1.79 9.80 15.86
CA LEU A 134 -2.98 9.42 16.62
C LEU A 134 -2.96 7.93 16.98
N PHE A 135 -2.56 7.07 16.03
CA PHE A 135 -2.37 5.65 16.25
C PHE A 135 -1.35 5.40 17.37
N SER A 136 -0.17 6.03 17.31
CA SER A 136 0.88 5.87 18.32
C SER A 136 0.42 6.29 19.72
N VAL A 137 -0.36 7.37 19.84
CA VAL A 137 -0.87 7.86 21.13
C VAL A 137 -1.95 6.93 21.70
N ARG A 138 -2.71 6.25 20.85
CA ARG A 138 -3.88 5.42 21.25
C ARG A 138 -3.61 3.92 21.20
N ALA A 139 -2.47 3.47 20.68
CA ALA A 139 -2.18 2.06 20.44
C ALA A 139 -2.27 1.19 21.71
N SER A 140 -1.96 1.76 22.89
CA SER A 140 -2.05 1.07 24.18
C SER A 140 -3.48 0.87 24.68
N GLU A 141 -4.44 1.68 24.23
CA GLU A 141 -5.86 1.56 24.60
C GLU A 141 -6.57 0.43 23.84
N LEU A 142 -5.92 -0.09 22.79
CA LEU A 142 -6.48 -1.09 21.88
C LEU A 142 -6.08 -2.50 22.32
N GLU A 143 -6.65 -2.95 23.44
CA GLU A 143 -6.43 -4.32 23.93
C GLU A 143 -6.93 -5.37 22.93
N SER A 144 -6.05 -6.31 22.59
CA SER A 144 -6.36 -7.49 21.80
C SER A 144 -6.72 -8.65 22.74
N LYS A 145 -7.89 -9.25 22.55
CA LYS A 145 -8.41 -10.29 23.47
C LYS A 145 -8.04 -11.72 23.06
N GLY A 146 -7.47 -11.91 21.87
CA GLY A 146 -7.23 -13.24 21.31
C GLY A 146 -5.78 -13.69 21.40
N VAL A 147 -5.56 -14.85 22.03
CA VAL A 147 -4.31 -15.62 21.98
C VAL A 147 -4.50 -16.77 20.98
N PHE A 148 -3.56 -16.96 20.06
CA PHE A 148 -3.59 -18.06 19.09
C PHE A 148 -2.26 -18.84 19.11
N SER A 149 -2.33 -20.14 18.82
CA SER A 149 -1.15 -21.03 18.75
C SER A 149 -0.23 -20.64 17.59
N TYR A 150 1.07 -20.88 17.73
CA TYR A 150 2.08 -20.65 16.69
C TYR A 150 1.71 -21.30 15.35
N VAL A 151 1.17 -22.53 15.37
CA VAL A 151 0.66 -23.20 14.17
C VAL A 151 -0.88 -23.18 14.21
N SER A 152 -1.47 -22.22 13.52
CA SER A 152 -2.91 -22.02 13.44
C SER A 152 -3.33 -21.31 12.15
N ARG A 153 -4.64 -21.28 11.86
CA ARG A 153 -5.19 -20.51 10.72
C ARG A 153 -4.94 -19.02 10.91
N GLU A 154 -5.05 -18.55 12.14
CA GLU A 154 -4.77 -17.17 12.52
C GLU A 154 -3.29 -16.81 12.28
N SER A 155 -2.35 -17.67 12.66
CA SER A 155 -0.92 -17.47 12.37
C SER A 155 -0.63 -17.43 10.87
N ALA A 156 -1.29 -18.28 10.07
CA ALA A 156 -1.15 -18.25 8.62
C ALA A 156 -1.66 -16.92 8.02
N LEU A 157 -2.78 -16.39 8.53
CA LEU A 157 -3.30 -15.07 8.12
C LEU A 157 -2.34 -13.93 8.52
N VAL A 158 -1.75 -14.00 9.71
CA VAL A 158 -0.73 -13.04 10.15
C VAL A 158 0.50 -13.10 9.24
N MET A 159 1.01 -14.30 8.95
CA MET A 159 2.16 -14.48 8.06
C MET A 159 1.88 -13.92 6.66
N ASN A 160 0.69 -14.19 6.11
CA ASN A 160 0.26 -13.63 4.83
C ASN A 160 0.21 -12.09 4.86
N ASN A 161 -0.31 -11.49 5.93
CA ASN A 161 -0.33 -10.03 6.07
C ASN A 161 1.08 -9.44 6.16
N ILE A 162 1.99 -10.10 6.87
CA ILE A 162 3.39 -9.69 6.96
C ILE A 162 4.04 -9.76 5.58
N LEU A 163 3.84 -10.86 4.84
CA LEU A 163 4.36 -11.02 3.49
C LEU A 163 3.86 -9.89 2.58
N LEU A 164 2.56 -9.62 2.55
CA LEU A 164 1.98 -8.55 1.73
C LEU A 164 2.52 -7.16 2.12
N ALA A 165 2.65 -6.88 3.42
CA ALA A 165 3.18 -5.60 3.90
C ALA A 165 4.67 -5.42 3.56
N VAL A 166 5.47 -6.48 3.70
CA VAL A 166 6.89 -6.48 3.32
C VAL A 166 7.04 -6.31 1.81
N SER A 167 6.24 -7.02 1.02
CA SER A 167 6.17 -6.85 -0.43
C SER A 167 5.89 -5.40 -0.83
N SER A 168 4.90 -4.74 -0.21
CA SER A 168 4.65 -3.31 -0.44
C SER A 168 5.86 -2.45 -0.09
N PHE A 169 6.53 -2.74 1.03
CA PHE A 169 7.69 -1.94 1.46
C PHE A 169 8.89 -2.10 0.52
N VAL A 170 9.12 -3.30 -0.01
CA VAL A 170 10.15 -3.54 -1.04
C VAL A 170 9.85 -2.74 -2.31
N VAL A 171 8.60 -2.75 -2.78
CA VAL A 171 8.17 -1.95 -3.93
C VAL A 171 8.35 -0.46 -3.66
N PHE A 172 7.98 0.00 -2.46
CA PHE A 172 8.17 1.39 -2.01
C PHE A 172 9.63 1.81 -2.07
N VAL A 173 10.52 1.03 -1.45
CA VAL A 173 11.96 1.30 -1.43
C VAL A 173 12.51 1.39 -2.85
N GLY A 174 12.20 0.41 -3.71
CA GLY A 174 12.64 0.44 -5.10
C GLY A 174 12.14 1.66 -5.88
N THR A 175 10.88 2.05 -5.65
CA THR A 175 10.24 3.17 -6.35
C THR A 175 10.80 4.53 -5.92
N ILE A 176 11.09 4.71 -4.62
CA ILE A 176 11.60 5.97 -4.06
C ILE A 176 13.13 6.08 -4.13
N TRP A 177 13.84 4.96 -4.34
CA TRP A 177 15.31 4.95 -4.38
C TRP A 177 15.94 5.94 -5.38
N PRO A 178 15.45 6.11 -6.62
CA PRO A 178 15.93 7.15 -7.52
C PRO A 178 15.94 8.55 -6.91
N LEU A 179 14.87 8.92 -6.18
CA LEU A 179 14.74 10.21 -5.53
C LEU A 179 15.74 10.36 -4.38
N VAL A 180 15.95 9.31 -3.58
CA VAL A 180 16.97 9.29 -2.53
C VAL A 180 18.37 9.45 -3.15
N ALA A 181 18.63 8.77 -4.27
CA ALA A 181 19.91 8.82 -4.95
C ALA A 181 20.23 10.21 -5.50
N GLU A 182 19.24 10.89 -6.06
CA GLU A 182 19.37 12.25 -6.55
C GLU A 182 19.58 13.24 -5.39
N LEU A 183 18.78 13.16 -4.33
CA LEU A 183 18.83 14.12 -3.21
C LEU A 183 20.10 14.02 -2.35
N PHE A 184 20.61 12.81 -2.09
CA PHE A 184 21.71 12.60 -1.14
C PHE A 184 23.05 12.31 -1.81
N PHE A 185 23.04 11.80 -3.04
CA PHE A 185 24.26 11.38 -3.74
C PHE A 185 24.45 12.10 -5.09
N ASP A 186 23.55 13.00 -5.49
CA ASP A 186 23.57 13.71 -6.78
C ASP A 186 23.68 12.76 -7.98
N ARG A 187 23.03 11.58 -7.87
CA ARG A 187 23.05 10.53 -8.89
C ARG A 187 21.66 10.32 -9.49
N LYS A 188 21.55 10.55 -10.80
CA LYS A 188 20.37 10.16 -11.57
C LYS A 188 20.45 8.69 -11.97
N LEU A 189 19.52 7.89 -11.46
CA LEU A 189 19.39 6.48 -11.79
C LEU A 189 17.93 6.12 -11.98
N SER A 190 17.67 4.97 -12.62
CA SER A 190 16.35 4.37 -12.70
C SER A 190 16.39 2.98 -12.08
N VAL A 191 15.36 2.63 -11.34
CA VAL A 191 15.14 1.28 -10.81
C VAL A 191 14.01 0.66 -11.61
N GLY A 192 14.34 -0.35 -12.42
CA GLY A 192 13.38 -1.01 -13.31
C GLY A 192 13.16 -2.48 -12.97
N ALA A 193 12.47 -3.18 -13.88
CA ALA A 193 12.06 -4.57 -13.73
C ALA A 193 13.13 -5.55 -13.19
N PRO A 194 14.43 -5.47 -13.53
CA PRO A 194 15.43 -6.40 -12.97
C PRO A 194 15.50 -6.38 -11.44
N PHE A 195 15.42 -5.19 -10.81
CA PHE A 195 15.41 -5.08 -9.36
C PHE A 195 14.13 -5.68 -8.78
N PHE A 196 12.97 -5.27 -9.29
CA PHE A 196 11.69 -5.70 -8.74
C PHE A 196 11.45 -7.19 -8.96
N ASN A 197 11.78 -7.75 -10.12
CA ASN A 197 11.65 -9.18 -10.35
C ASN A 197 12.49 -9.96 -9.34
N LEU A 198 13.77 -9.64 -9.17
CA LEU A 198 14.63 -10.31 -8.18
C LEU A 198 14.13 -10.12 -6.74
N ALA A 199 13.70 -8.90 -6.40
CA ALA A 199 13.26 -8.58 -5.05
C ALA A 199 11.88 -9.20 -4.72
N PHE A 200 11.04 -9.43 -5.74
CA PHE A 200 9.66 -9.90 -5.56
C PHE A 200 9.51 -11.42 -5.72
N THR A 201 10.42 -12.09 -6.44
CA THR A 201 10.43 -13.57 -6.58
C THR A 201 10.43 -14.33 -5.24
N PRO A 202 11.11 -13.92 -4.17
CA PRO A 202 11.02 -14.60 -2.88
C PRO A 202 9.60 -14.61 -2.27
N PHE A 203 8.75 -13.67 -2.67
CA PHE A 203 7.37 -13.53 -2.17
C PHE A 203 6.33 -14.20 -3.06
N MET A 204 6.65 -14.46 -4.33
CA MET A 204 5.75 -15.02 -5.33
C MET A 204 6.36 -16.31 -5.86
N ILE A 205 5.75 -17.45 -5.54
CA ILE A 205 6.19 -18.76 -6.04
C ILE A 205 6.11 -18.71 -7.58
N ALA A 206 7.28 -18.74 -8.21
CA ALA A 206 7.46 -18.75 -9.66
C ALA A 206 7.10 -20.12 -10.26
#